data_AF-A0A6J4PGD8-F1
#
_entry.id   AF-A0A6J4PGD8-F1
#
_cell.length_a   1.000
_cell.length_b   1.000
_cell.length_c   1.000
_cell.angle_alpha   90.00
_cell.angle_beta   90.00
_cell.angle_gamma   90.00
#
_symmetry.space_group_name_H-M   'P 1'
#
loop_
_entity.id
_entity.type
_entity.pdbx_description
1 polymer ?
#
loop_
_entity_poly.entity_id
_entity_poly.type
_entity_poly.pdbx_seq_one_letter_code
_entity_poly.pdbx_strand_id
1 'polypeptide(L)'
;MGRTFRHQIEEPLSRDDDLHNLRARLASHLRGRTCLTEATIEVGGHVYRITHPAAADALIDEEDFARDERLPYWAELWPSAVALARRISGENLAGRRVIELGCGVGLPAVVALAGGAEVTATDNYEAALDFVRYNARANLGVDEPGVRLLDWRAHEAGGLGLFDLVLAADVLYEARNVAALAALIPALLAPGGELL
;
A
#
# COMPACT_ATOMS: atom_id res chain seq x y z
N MET A 1 31.08 18.09 37.93
CA MET A 1 30.22 17.00 37.43
C MET A 1 29.11 17.66 36.62
N GLY A 2 29.12 17.52 35.30
CA GLY A 2 28.15 18.20 34.43
C GLY A 2 28.50 17.99 32.97
N ARG A 3 28.14 16.83 32.43
CA ARG A 3 28.19 16.57 30.99
C ARG A 3 26.96 17.20 30.36
N THR A 4 27.14 18.26 29.60
CA THR A 4 26.09 18.81 28.73
C THR A 4 25.94 17.88 27.54
N PHE A 5 24.87 17.08 27.54
CA PHE A 5 24.45 16.32 26.36
C PHE A 5 23.93 17.32 25.33
N ARG A 6 24.69 17.55 24.25
CA ARG A 6 24.15 18.13 23.02
C ARG A 6 23.30 17.05 22.36
N HIS A 7 21.97 17.19 22.45
CA HIS A 7 21.08 16.55 21.50
C HIS A 7 21.42 17.10 20.11
N GLN A 8 22.05 16.28 19.26
CA GLN A 8 22.06 16.52 17.83
C GLN A 8 20.63 16.28 17.35
N ILE A 9 19.95 17.35 16.99
CA ILE A 9 18.72 17.28 16.21
C ILE A 9 19.20 16.93 14.80
N GLU A 10 18.95 15.70 14.35
CA GLU A 10 19.16 15.34 12.95
C GLU A 10 18.24 16.22 12.09
N GLU A 11 18.83 16.99 11.18
CA GLU A 11 18.04 17.74 10.21
C GLU A 11 17.27 16.76 9.31
N PRO A 12 15.99 17.03 9.00
CA PRO A 12 15.22 16.16 8.13
C PRO A 12 15.92 16.03 6.77
N LEU A 13 16.04 14.79 6.30
CA LEU A 13 16.61 14.47 4.98
C LEU A 13 15.89 15.27 3.89
N SER A 14 16.63 15.64 2.84
CA SER A 14 16.00 16.29 1.69
C SER A 14 15.04 15.32 1.00
N ARG A 15 13.98 15.82 0.37
CA ARG A 15 13.00 14.99 -0.36
C ARG A 15 13.67 14.03 -1.36
N ASP A 16 14.73 14.49 -2.02
CA ASP A 16 15.45 13.70 -3.02
C ASP A 16 16.27 12.58 -2.38
N ASP A 17 16.87 12.82 -1.20
CA ASP A 17 17.59 11.79 -0.43
C ASP A 17 16.63 10.72 0.10
N ASP A 18 15.45 11.12 0.58
CA ASP A 18 14.41 10.20 1.05
C ASP A 18 13.87 9.30 -0.06
N LEU A 19 13.56 9.88 -1.23
CA LEU A 19 13.12 9.11 -2.40
C LEU A 19 14.22 8.18 -2.91
N HIS A 20 15.49 8.62 -2.89
CA HIS A 20 16.62 7.76 -3.24
C HIS A 20 16.72 6.54 -2.30
N ASN A 21 16.65 6.78 -0.99
CA ASN A 21 16.71 5.71 0.01
C ASN A 21 15.53 4.73 -0.12
N LEU A 22 14.31 5.24 -0.32
CA LEU A 22 13.14 4.39 -0.56
C LEU A 22 13.29 3.58 -1.85
N ARG A 23 13.77 4.18 -2.93
CA ARG A 23 13.99 3.47 -4.19
C ARG A 23 15.03 2.36 -4.05
N ALA A 24 16.10 2.59 -3.29
CA ALA A 24 17.09 1.55 -2.98
C ALA A 24 16.47 0.40 -2.18
N ARG A 25 15.58 0.72 -1.22
CA ARG A 25 14.80 -0.27 -0.47
C ARG A 25 13.84 -1.06 -1.36
N LEU A 26 13.20 -0.45 -2.36
CA LEU A 26 12.40 -1.19 -3.34
C LEU A 26 13.26 -2.19 -4.11
N ALA A 27 14.45 -1.77 -4.56
CA ALA A 27 15.36 -2.62 -5.32
C ALA A 27 15.86 -3.83 -4.51
N SER A 28 16.04 -3.70 -3.19
CA SER A 28 16.47 -4.83 -2.34
C SER A 28 15.40 -5.95 -2.28
N HIS A 29 14.11 -5.59 -2.28
CA HIS A 29 13.01 -6.56 -2.33
C HIS A 29 13.00 -7.42 -3.60
N LEU A 30 13.54 -6.89 -4.70
CA LEU A 30 13.61 -7.62 -5.98
C LEU A 30 14.70 -8.70 -6.01
N ARG A 31 15.65 -8.67 -5.07
CA ARG A 31 16.75 -9.65 -4.94
C ARG A 31 17.52 -9.91 -6.25
N GLY A 32 17.59 -8.91 -7.13
CA GLY A 32 18.22 -9.02 -8.46
C GLY A 32 17.48 -9.92 -9.46
N ARG A 33 16.28 -10.41 -9.15
CA ARG A 33 15.49 -11.29 -10.04
C ARG A 33 14.73 -10.53 -11.12
N THR A 34 14.43 -9.25 -10.88
CA THR A 34 13.79 -8.34 -11.83
C THR A 34 14.25 -6.90 -11.57
N CYS A 35 13.78 -5.94 -12.35
CA CYS A 35 14.05 -4.52 -12.18
C CYS A 35 12.78 -3.72 -11.87
N LEU A 36 12.95 -2.47 -11.43
CA LEU A 36 11.85 -1.52 -11.29
C LEU A 36 11.48 -0.97 -12.67
N THR A 37 10.19 -0.95 -12.98
CA THR A 37 9.61 -0.24 -14.11
C THR A 37 8.53 0.74 -13.60
N GLU A 38 7.98 1.55 -14.50
CA GLU A 38 6.95 2.53 -14.17
C GLU A 38 5.76 2.42 -15.13
N ALA A 39 4.56 2.38 -14.58
CA ALA A 39 3.31 2.54 -15.31
C ALA A 39 2.79 3.97 -15.14
N THR A 40 2.35 4.59 -16.24
CA THR A 40 1.70 5.90 -16.24
C THR A 40 0.20 5.72 -16.37
N ILE A 41 -0.56 6.14 -15.36
CA ILE A 41 -2.02 5.96 -15.29
C ILE A 41 -2.70 7.31 -15.14
N GLU A 42 -3.67 7.59 -16.00
CA GLU A 42 -4.56 8.74 -15.87
C GLU A 42 -5.80 8.39 -15.03
N VAL A 43 -6.01 9.15 -13.96
CA VAL A 43 -7.12 9.00 -13.00
C VAL A 43 -7.63 10.39 -12.63
N GLY A 44 -8.91 10.67 -12.91
CA GLY A 44 -9.55 11.94 -12.52
C GLY A 44 -8.89 13.20 -13.12
N GLY A 45 -8.29 13.12 -14.30
CA GLY A 45 -7.54 14.23 -14.92
C GLY A 45 -6.13 14.46 -14.35
N HIS A 46 -5.69 13.60 -13.43
CA HIS A 46 -4.33 13.58 -12.90
C HIS A 46 -3.56 12.37 -13.44
N VAL A 47 -2.25 12.55 -13.64
CA VAL A 47 -1.36 11.49 -14.10
C VAL A 47 -0.57 10.97 -12.89
N TYR A 48 -0.73 9.68 -12.61
CA TYR A 48 0.02 8.98 -11.57
C TYR A 48 1.08 8.09 -12.21
N ARG A 49 2.29 8.17 -11.66
CA ARG A 49 3.43 7.32 -12.02
C ARG A 49 3.62 6.27 -10.95
N ILE A 50 3.30 5.02 -11.27
CA ILE A 50 3.35 3.90 -10.34
C ILE A 50 4.58 3.06 -10.67
N THR A 51 5.57 3.11 -9.78
CA THR A 51 6.72 2.22 -9.86
C THR A 51 6.33 0.84 -9.34
N HIS A 52 6.71 -0.20 -10.08
CA HIS A 52 6.44 -1.60 -9.75
C HIS A 52 7.53 -2.54 -10.32
N PRO A 53 7.60 -3.80 -9.89
CA PRO A 53 8.47 -4.80 -10.53
C PRO A 53 8.12 -5.02 -12.01
N ALA A 54 9.13 -5.15 -12.88
CA ALA A 54 8.93 -5.35 -14.31
C ALA A 54 8.41 -6.76 -14.67
N ALA A 55 8.65 -7.74 -13.80
CA ALA A 55 8.22 -9.13 -13.97
C ALA A 55 7.88 -9.69 -12.58
N ALA A 56 6.59 -9.85 -12.28
CA ALA A 56 6.10 -10.34 -10.99
C ALA A 56 6.37 -11.84 -10.80
N ASP A 57 6.26 -12.62 -11.87
CA ASP A 57 6.58 -14.05 -11.92
C ASP A 57 8.04 -14.35 -11.55
N ALA A 58 8.97 -13.46 -11.91
CA ALA A 58 10.37 -13.57 -11.51
C ALA A 58 10.60 -13.47 -9.99
N LEU A 59 9.60 -12.96 -9.24
CA LEU A 59 9.66 -12.84 -7.77
C LEU A 59 9.08 -14.07 -7.05
N ILE A 60 8.58 -15.07 -7.77
CA ILE A 60 8.10 -16.32 -7.17
C ILE A 60 9.24 -16.94 -6.36
N ASP A 61 8.93 -17.28 -5.12
CA ASP A 61 9.87 -17.90 -4.19
C ASP A 61 9.36 -19.29 -3.81
N GLU A 62 10.15 -20.32 -4.11
CA GLU A 62 9.75 -21.71 -3.92
C GLU A 62 9.49 -22.04 -2.44
N GLU A 63 10.23 -21.42 -1.51
CA GLU A 63 10.03 -21.65 -0.08
C GLU A 63 8.72 -21.03 0.42
N ASP A 64 8.42 -19.80 -0.01
CA ASP A 64 7.15 -19.13 0.31
C ASP A 64 5.96 -19.87 -0.30
N PHE A 65 6.12 -20.35 -1.54
CA PHE A 65 5.11 -21.15 -2.22
C PHE A 65 4.88 -22.49 -1.52
N ALA A 66 5.94 -23.19 -1.10
CA ALA A 66 5.81 -24.45 -0.39
C ALA A 66 5.17 -24.31 1.01
N ARG A 67 5.35 -23.15 1.66
CA ARG A 67 4.79 -22.88 2.99
C ARG A 67 3.30 -22.56 2.96
N ASP A 68 2.87 -21.77 1.97
CA ASP A 68 1.52 -21.19 1.99
C ASP A 68 0.96 -20.88 0.60
N GLU A 69 1.46 -21.51 -0.46
CA GLU A 69 1.06 -21.23 -1.85
C GLU A 69 1.16 -19.73 -2.19
N ARG A 70 2.11 -19.04 -1.53
CA ARG A 70 2.20 -17.58 -1.54
C ARG A 70 2.80 -17.12 -2.87
N LEU A 71 2.01 -16.38 -3.65
CA LEU A 71 2.46 -15.77 -4.90
C LEU A 71 2.57 -14.25 -4.76
N PRO A 72 3.52 -13.60 -5.48
CA PRO A 72 3.81 -12.17 -5.33
C PRO A 72 2.81 -11.29 -6.07
N TYR A 73 1.49 -11.52 -5.91
CA TYR A 73 0.45 -10.75 -6.59
C TYR A 73 0.49 -9.25 -6.29
N TRP A 74 1.09 -8.87 -5.15
CA TRP A 74 1.35 -7.49 -4.77
C TRP A 74 2.16 -6.71 -5.81
N ALA A 75 2.99 -7.39 -6.61
CA ALA A 75 3.92 -6.79 -7.56
C ALA A 75 3.25 -6.27 -8.84
N GLU A 76 2.01 -6.66 -9.11
CA GLU A 76 1.28 -6.23 -10.29
C GLU A 76 0.37 -5.03 -10.02
N LEU A 77 0.29 -4.14 -11.02
CA LEU A 77 -0.74 -3.12 -11.06
C LEU A 77 -2.00 -3.68 -11.73
N TRP A 78 -2.91 -4.21 -10.91
CA TRP A 78 -4.12 -4.86 -11.39
C TRP A 78 -5.11 -3.87 -12.05
N PRO A 79 -5.83 -4.27 -13.12
CA PRO A 79 -6.85 -3.44 -13.74
C PRO A 79 -7.98 -2.99 -12.79
N SER A 80 -8.34 -3.83 -11.81
CA SER A 80 -9.30 -3.51 -10.75
C SER A 80 -8.83 -2.35 -9.88
N ALA A 81 -7.52 -2.27 -9.57
CA ALA A 81 -6.94 -1.19 -8.79
C ALA A 81 -7.06 0.14 -9.55
N VAL A 82 -6.88 0.13 -10.88
CA VAL A 82 -7.10 1.30 -11.73
C VAL A 82 -8.59 1.69 -11.76
N ALA A 83 -9.49 0.72 -11.85
CA ALA A 83 -10.93 0.97 -11.83
C ALA A 83 -11.39 1.56 -10.48
N LEU A 84 -10.91 1.00 -9.37
CA LEU A 84 -11.20 1.48 -8.01
C LEU A 84 -10.63 2.90 -7.79
N ALA A 85 -9.40 3.15 -8.20
CA ALA A 85 -8.79 4.47 -8.16
C ALA A 85 -9.62 5.51 -8.95
N ARG A 86 -10.11 5.15 -10.15
CA ARG A 86 -11.02 6.01 -10.91
C ARG A 86 -12.36 6.24 -10.22
N ARG A 87 -12.90 5.22 -9.56
CA ARG A 87 -14.19 5.31 -8.84
C ARG A 87 -14.14 6.34 -7.71
N ILE A 88 -13.02 6.42 -6.98
CA ILE A 88 -12.84 7.35 -5.86
C ILE A 88 -12.23 8.69 -6.30
N SER A 89 -11.74 8.78 -7.53
CA SER A 89 -11.15 10.01 -8.05
C SER A 89 -12.18 11.14 -8.14
N GLY A 90 -11.81 12.33 -7.66
CA GLY A 90 -12.70 13.50 -7.63
C GLY A 90 -13.66 13.53 -6.44
N GLU A 91 -13.70 12.49 -5.60
CA GLU A 91 -14.36 12.57 -4.29
C GLU A 91 -13.52 13.44 -3.34
N ASN A 92 -14.19 14.26 -2.52
CA ASN A 92 -13.54 14.93 -1.39
C ASN A 92 -13.49 13.94 -0.23
N LEU A 93 -12.31 13.40 0.04
CA LEU A 93 -12.07 12.44 1.11
C LEU A 93 -11.44 13.09 2.35
N ALA A 94 -11.37 14.43 2.40
CA ALA A 94 -10.84 15.17 3.53
C ALA A 94 -11.51 14.76 4.84
N GLY A 95 -10.70 14.31 5.81
CA GLY A 95 -11.15 13.87 7.12
C GLY A 95 -11.80 12.47 7.16
N ARG A 96 -11.88 11.76 6.02
CA ARG A 96 -12.29 10.35 6.01
C ARG A 96 -11.11 9.45 6.35
N ARG A 97 -11.37 8.44 7.19
CA ARG A 97 -10.42 7.35 7.48
C ARG A 97 -10.61 6.25 6.46
N VAL A 98 -9.56 5.92 5.72
CA VAL A 98 -9.58 4.94 4.64
C VAL A 98 -8.60 3.81 4.95
N ILE A 99 -9.01 2.56 4.77
CA ILE A 99 -8.11 1.41 4.80
C ILE A 99 -8.12 0.70 3.45
N GLU A 100 -6.94 0.36 2.93
CA GLU A 100 -6.81 -0.50 1.75
C GLU A 100 -6.35 -1.90 2.17
N LEU A 101 -7.11 -2.91 1.80
CA LEU A 101 -6.80 -4.32 2.00
C LEU A 101 -6.10 -4.87 0.75
N GLY A 102 -4.86 -5.34 0.89
CA GLY A 102 -4.07 -5.86 -0.22
C GLY A 102 -3.63 -4.74 -1.16
N CYS A 103 -2.95 -3.73 -0.63
CA CYS A 103 -2.64 -2.51 -1.36
C CYS A 103 -1.68 -2.72 -2.54
N GLY A 104 -0.89 -3.80 -2.55
CA GLY A 104 0.09 -4.04 -3.61
C GLY A 104 0.99 -2.84 -3.85
N VAL A 105 1.06 -2.36 -5.09
CA VAL A 105 1.81 -1.16 -5.48
C VAL A 105 1.10 0.17 -5.15
N GLY A 106 -0.15 0.12 -4.69
CA GLY A 106 -0.78 1.18 -3.91
C GLY A 106 -1.54 2.26 -4.65
N LEU A 107 -1.92 2.08 -5.92
CA LEU A 107 -2.61 3.12 -6.69
C LEU A 107 -3.88 3.66 -5.99
N PRO A 108 -4.82 2.83 -5.49
CA PRO A 108 -6.00 3.34 -4.78
C PRO A 108 -5.65 4.11 -3.50
N ALA A 109 -4.72 3.63 -2.65
CA ALA A 109 -4.24 4.39 -1.50
C ALA A 109 -3.64 5.75 -1.89
N VAL A 110 -2.83 5.82 -2.96
CA VAL A 110 -2.24 7.08 -3.43
C VAL A 110 -3.32 8.06 -3.89
N VAL A 111 -4.34 7.59 -4.61
CA VAL A 111 -5.46 8.44 -5.04
C VAL A 111 -6.32 8.88 -3.86
N ALA A 112 -6.54 8.00 -2.87
CA ALA A 112 -7.27 8.35 -1.65
C ALA A 112 -6.54 9.44 -0.84
N LEU A 113 -5.21 9.33 -0.69
CA LEU A 113 -4.36 10.37 -0.08
C LEU A 113 -4.45 11.69 -0.84
N ALA A 114 -4.39 11.65 -2.17
CA ALA A 114 -4.55 12.85 -3.00
C ALA A 114 -5.91 13.52 -2.81
N GLY A 115 -6.95 12.74 -2.48
CA GLY A 115 -8.28 13.21 -2.11
C GLY A 115 -8.40 13.77 -0.68
N GLY A 116 -7.32 13.77 0.11
CA GLY A 116 -7.26 14.30 1.48
C GLY A 116 -7.60 13.30 2.59
N ALA A 117 -7.69 12.00 2.28
CA ALA A 117 -7.99 10.97 3.27
C ALA A 117 -6.85 10.73 4.27
N GLU A 118 -7.21 10.25 5.47
CA GLU A 118 -6.28 9.56 6.38
C GLU A 118 -6.22 8.08 5.99
N VAL A 119 -5.15 7.69 5.29
CA VAL A 119 -5.04 6.36 4.67
C VAL A 119 -4.17 5.40 5.49
N THR A 120 -4.69 4.19 5.70
CA THR A 120 -3.93 3.02 6.17
C THR A 120 -3.86 1.97 5.05
N ALA A 121 -2.69 1.76 4.46
CA ALA A 121 -2.47 0.73 3.45
C ALA A 121 -2.01 -0.58 4.09
N THR A 122 -2.61 -1.72 3.72
CA THR A 122 -2.28 -3.02 4.31
C THR A 122 -2.02 -4.07 3.25
N ASP A 123 -1.09 -4.97 3.54
CA ASP A 123 -0.73 -6.10 2.70
C ASP A 123 -0.03 -7.17 3.54
N ASN A 124 0.05 -8.40 3.03
CA ASN A 124 0.77 -9.50 3.67
C ASN A 124 2.27 -9.53 3.29
N TYR A 125 2.73 -8.53 2.53
CA TYR A 125 4.12 -8.37 2.10
C TYR A 125 4.69 -7.02 2.52
N GLU A 126 5.80 -7.02 3.25
CA GLU A 126 6.54 -5.79 3.56
C GLU A 126 6.98 -5.04 2.30
N ALA A 127 7.30 -5.77 1.24
CA ALA A 127 7.62 -5.19 -0.06
C ALA A 127 6.49 -4.29 -0.56
N ALA A 128 5.24 -4.78 -0.56
CA ALA A 128 4.07 -3.99 -0.97
C ALA A 128 3.94 -2.69 -0.17
N LEU A 129 4.15 -2.76 1.16
CA LEU A 129 4.08 -1.59 2.05
C LEU A 129 5.15 -0.53 1.72
N ASP A 130 6.36 -0.96 1.31
CA ASP A 130 7.40 -0.05 0.88
C ASP A 130 7.10 0.54 -0.51
N PHE A 131 6.51 -0.25 -1.41
CA PHE A 131 6.09 0.22 -2.74
C PHE A 131 4.99 1.28 -2.66
N VAL A 132 3.93 1.07 -1.86
CA VAL A 132 2.86 2.08 -1.69
C VAL A 132 3.40 3.38 -1.09
N ARG A 133 4.31 3.32 -0.10
CA ARG A 133 4.97 4.51 0.48
C ARG A 133 5.79 5.26 -0.55
N TYR A 134 6.60 4.55 -1.33
CA TYR A 134 7.39 5.16 -2.39
C TYR A 134 6.49 5.82 -3.44
N ASN A 135 5.46 5.12 -3.90
CA ASN A 135 4.54 5.65 -4.91
C ASN A 135 3.75 6.85 -4.39
N ALA A 136 3.33 6.85 -3.12
CA ALA A 136 2.71 8.02 -2.50
C ALA A 136 3.65 9.23 -2.49
N ARG A 137 4.87 9.10 -1.95
CA ARG A 137 5.84 10.20 -1.93
C ARG A 137 6.26 10.68 -3.32
N ALA A 138 6.45 9.75 -4.26
CA ALA A 138 6.83 10.10 -5.63
C ALA A 138 5.76 10.97 -6.32
N ASN A 139 4.48 10.69 -6.07
CA ASN A 139 3.36 11.41 -6.69
C ASN A 139 2.91 12.64 -5.89
N LEU A 140 2.98 12.61 -4.56
CA LEU A 140 2.38 13.62 -3.66
C LEU A 140 3.42 14.45 -2.88
N GLY A 141 4.69 14.05 -2.89
CA GLY A 141 5.75 14.74 -2.19
C GLY A 141 5.97 14.22 -0.78
N VAL A 142 5.37 14.87 0.22
CA VAL A 142 5.62 14.56 1.65
C VAL A 142 4.60 13.60 2.25
N ASP A 143 3.44 13.45 1.62
CA ASP A 143 2.36 12.62 2.13
C ASP A 143 2.65 11.14 1.88
N GLU A 144 2.47 10.31 2.91
CA GLU A 144 2.51 8.86 2.84
C GLU A 144 1.37 8.26 3.66
N PRO A 145 0.88 7.06 3.31
CA PRO A 145 -0.11 6.39 4.14
C PRO A 145 0.56 5.82 5.39
N GLY A 146 -0.22 5.66 6.45
CA GLY A 146 0.12 4.66 7.46
C GLY A 146 0.15 3.29 6.80
N VAL A 147 1.09 2.42 7.17
CA VAL A 147 1.14 1.06 6.63
C VAL A 147 1.12 0.02 7.73
N ARG A 148 0.49 -1.12 7.47
CA ARG A 148 0.45 -2.24 8.41
C ARG A 148 0.50 -3.58 7.69
N LEU A 149 1.40 -4.44 8.14
CA LEU A 149 1.43 -5.83 7.71
C LEU A 149 0.15 -6.52 8.21
N LEU A 150 -0.56 -7.19 7.31
CA LEU A 150 -1.85 -7.81 7.59
C LEU A 150 -2.02 -9.10 6.80
N ASP A 151 -1.99 -10.22 7.51
CA ASP A 151 -2.57 -11.47 7.03
C ASP A 151 -4.04 -11.50 7.47
N TRP A 152 -4.97 -11.47 6.52
CA TRP A 152 -6.41 -11.49 6.80
C TRP A 152 -6.85 -12.74 7.56
N ARG A 153 -6.09 -13.83 7.46
CA ARG A 153 -6.40 -15.13 8.08
C ARG A 153 -5.85 -15.22 9.50
N ALA A 154 -4.96 -14.31 9.91
CA ALA A 154 -4.41 -14.29 11.25
C ALA A 154 -5.45 -13.82 12.27
N HIS A 155 -5.48 -14.46 13.42
CA HIS A 155 -6.43 -14.14 14.51
C HIS A 155 -6.22 -12.72 15.08
N GLU A 156 -5.05 -12.13 14.86
CA GLU A 156 -4.62 -10.81 15.33
C GLU A 156 -4.98 -9.66 14.37
N ALA A 157 -5.76 -9.91 13.31
CA ALA A 157 -6.28 -8.84 12.44
C ALA A 157 -7.18 -7.81 13.17
N GLY A 158 -7.50 -8.06 14.44
CA GLY A 158 -8.18 -7.10 15.33
C GLY A 158 -7.35 -5.84 15.62
N GLY A 159 -8.04 -4.75 15.99
CA GLY A 159 -7.38 -3.52 16.43
C GLY A 159 -6.82 -2.65 15.30
N LEU A 160 -7.33 -2.78 14.08
CA LEU A 160 -7.09 -1.82 12.99
C LEU A 160 -7.91 -0.53 13.17
N GLY A 161 -9.01 -0.61 13.92
CA GLY A 161 -9.96 0.49 14.10
C GLY A 161 -11.10 0.44 13.08
N LEU A 162 -11.90 1.50 13.08
CA LEU A 162 -13.03 1.67 12.17
C LEU A 162 -12.71 2.72 11.10
N PHE A 163 -13.21 2.51 9.89
CA PHE A 163 -12.93 3.30 8.70
C PHE A 163 -14.22 3.69 8.00
N ASP A 164 -14.22 4.90 7.42
CA ASP A 164 -15.34 5.42 6.63
C ASP A 164 -15.37 4.80 5.23
N LEU A 165 -14.23 4.26 4.77
CA LEU A 165 -14.07 3.60 3.49
C LEU A 165 -13.06 2.45 3.60
N VAL A 166 -13.46 1.27 3.16
CA VAL A 166 -12.58 0.12 2.96
C VAL A 166 -12.41 -0.08 1.45
N LEU A 167 -11.17 -0.10 0.98
CA LEU A 167 -10.80 -0.33 -0.41
C LEU A 167 -10.24 -1.75 -0.56
N ALA A 168 -10.69 -2.51 -1.55
CA ALA A 168 -10.18 -3.85 -1.82
C ALA A 168 -10.23 -4.22 -3.32
N ALA A 169 -9.11 -4.04 -4.02
CA ALA A 169 -9.00 -4.35 -5.46
C ALA A 169 -8.39 -5.75 -5.69
N ASP A 170 -9.10 -6.61 -6.44
CA ASP A 170 -8.70 -7.99 -6.74
C ASP A 170 -8.14 -8.75 -5.53
N VAL A 171 -8.91 -8.82 -4.44
CA VAL A 171 -8.53 -9.57 -3.22
C VAL A 171 -9.20 -10.96 -3.11
N LEU A 172 -10.15 -11.25 -4.01
CA LEU A 172 -10.99 -12.47 -3.98
C LEU A 172 -10.51 -13.57 -4.94
N TYR A 173 -9.25 -13.51 -5.41
CA TYR A 173 -8.67 -14.49 -6.33
C TYR A 173 -8.50 -15.88 -5.71
N GLU A 174 -8.33 -15.95 -4.39
CA GLU A 174 -8.13 -17.20 -3.66
C GLU A 174 -9.34 -17.48 -2.76
N ALA A 175 -9.96 -18.65 -2.95
CA ALA A 175 -11.15 -19.06 -2.18
C ALA A 175 -10.92 -19.04 -0.66
N ARG A 176 -9.68 -19.32 -0.20
CA ARG A 176 -9.30 -19.29 1.21
C ARG A 176 -9.32 -17.88 1.83
N ASN A 177 -9.19 -16.83 1.03
CA ASN A 177 -9.21 -15.44 1.50
C ASN A 177 -10.65 -14.91 1.65
N VAL A 178 -11.61 -15.49 0.92
CA VAL A 178 -13.01 -15.03 0.89
C VAL A 178 -13.64 -15.04 2.28
N ALA A 179 -13.52 -16.15 3.01
CA ALA A 179 -14.11 -16.27 4.34
C ALA A 179 -13.45 -15.31 5.36
N ALA A 180 -12.13 -15.16 5.27
CA ALA A 180 -11.37 -14.25 6.15
C ALA A 180 -11.77 -12.78 5.90
N LEU A 181 -11.82 -12.36 4.65
CA LEU A 181 -12.23 -11.01 4.26
C LEU A 181 -13.70 -10.73 4.61
N ALA A 182 -14.60 -11.69 4.40
CA ALA A 182 -16.00 -11.56 4.76
C ALA A 182 -16.22 -11.38 6.28
N ALA A 183 -15.33 -11.94 7.11
CA ALA A 183 -15.34 -11.73 8.55
C ALA A 183 -14.67 -10.41 8.95
N LEU A 184 -13.58 -10.04 8.29
CA LEU A 184 -12.77 -8.86 8.62
C LEU A 184 -13.47 -7.56 8.24
N ILE A 185 -13.98 -7.44 7.00
CA ILE A 185 -14.49 -6.18 6.46
C ILE A 185 -15.61 -5.56 7.34
N PRO A 186 -16.63 -6.31 7.80
CA PRO A 186 -17.66 -5.74 8.67
C PRO A 186 -17.12 -5.18 9.98
N ALA A 187 -16.01 -5.74 10.50
CA ALA A 187 -15.37 -5.27 11.73
C ALA A 187 -14.51 -4.01 11.52
N LEU A 188 -14.23 -3.64 10.26
CA LEU A 188 -13.48 -2.44 9.89
C LEU A 188 -14.38 -1.26 9.56
N LEU A 189 -15.66 -1.47 9.27
CA LEU A 189 -16.55 -0.40 8.84
C LEU A 189 -17.09 0.41 10.03
N ALA A 190 -16.87 1.72 10.00
CA ALA A 190 -17.59 2.65 10.87
C ALA A 190 -19.10 2.63 10.54
N PRO A 191 -19.98 3.09 11.46
CA PRO A 191 -21.40 3.25 11.13
C PRO A 191 -21.59 4.12 9.88
N GLY A 192 -22.19 3.56 8.84
CA GLY A 192 -22.37 4.23 7.54
C GLY A 192 -21.14 4.20 6.63
N GLY A 193 -20.07 3.50 7.00
CA GLY A 193 -18.91 3.29 6.14
C GLY A 193 -19.22 2.40 4.94
N GLU A 194 -18.39 2.53 3.91
CA GLU A 194 -18.56 1.83 2.62
C GLU A 194 -17.40 0.88 2.35
N LEU A 195 -17.70 -0.23 1.67
CA LEU A 195 -16.70 -1.11 1.04
C LEU A 195 -16.75 -0.87 -0.46
N LEU A 196 -15.59 -0.65 -1.08
CA LEU A 196 -15.41 -0.58 -2.53
C LEU A 196 -14.37 -1.57 -3.04
#